data_AF-A0A1G2Z815-F1
#
_entry.id   AF-A0A1G2Z815-F1
#
_cell.length_a   1.000
_cell.length_b   1.000
_cell.length_c   1.000
_cell.angle_alpha   90.00
_cell.angle_beta   90.00
_cell.angle_gamma   90.00
#
_symmetry.space_group_name_H-M   'P 1'
#
loop_
_entity.id
_entity.type
_entity.pdbx_description
1 polymer ?
#
loop_
_entity_poly.entity_id
_entity_poly.type
_entity_poly.pdbx_seq_one_letter_code
_entity_poly.pdbx_strand_id
1 'polypeptide(L)'
;MEPLVAGPPFVRALQELVAAAKLGSHDGLQCDPASARAAFWKGQCGMALTWPTRAADGLPGGAAGGSSGDLGAGDRPNAIQVGFAELPGSRDVYNVGSQSWENRPEDDDPHVPLLGVAGRAGVVGSSSKHPGPAFQLLLWLSGKQFGQRICATSPATTLFRLSQAKSPQAWVEQPIPAAAAGQYAATTQRTLMRQQWLSALRIPGRAEYLSALDEAVGRAARGERSAAEALRDAAARWRDITQQRGLQSQKSAYLQSLGLAD
;
A
#
# COMPACT_ATOMS: atom_id res chain seq x y z
N MET A 1 1.63 17.17 -19.37
CA MET A 1 1.59 15.90 -18.64
C MET A 1 0.20 15.36 -18.86
N GLU A 2 0.06 14.33 -19.69
CA GLU A 2 -1.25 13.75 -19.99
C GLU A 2 -1.57 12.64 -18.96
N PRO A 3 -2.70 12.71 -18.25
CA PRO A 3 -3.14 11.65 -17.35
C PRO A 3 -3.46 10.35 -18.10
N LEU A 4 -2.77 9.26 -17.77
CA LEU A 4 -3.04 7.93 -18.34
C LEU A 4 -4.11 7.14 -17.57
N VAL A 5 -4.69 7.73 -16.52
CA VAL A 5 -5.65 7.06 -15.61
C VAL A 5 -6.96 6.67 -16.29
N ALA A 6 -7.31 7.29 -17.42
CA ALA A 6 -8.46 6.93 -18.25
C ALA A 6 -8.13 5.91 -19.36
N GLY A 7 -6.89 5.40 -19.40
CA GLY A 7 -6.45 4.43 -20.40
C GLY A 7 -7.05 3.04 -20.19
N PRO A 8 -7.03 2.17 -21.23
CA PRO A 8 -7.64 0.83 -21.17
C PRO A 8 -7.24 -0.03 -19.97
N PRO A 9 -5.98 -0.04 -19.48
CA PRO A 9 -5.60 -0.83 -18.32
C PRO A 9 -6.37 -0.47 -17.05
N PHE A 10 -6.47 0.83 -16.76
CA PHE A 10 -7.15 1.32 -15.56
C PHE A 10 -8.66 1.21 -15.68
N VAL A 11 -9.21 1.37 -16.90
CA VAL A 11 -10.64 1.13 -17.16
C VAL A 11 -11.00 -0.33 -16.88
N ARG A 12 -10.22 -1.30 -17.40
CA ARG A 12 -10.44 -2.72 -17.11
C ARG A 12 -10.30 -3.01 -15.61
N ALA A 13 -9.26 -2.48 -14.96
CA ALA A 13 -9.06 -2.65 -13.52
C ALA A 13 -10.25 -2.11 -12.69
N LEU A 14 -10.80 -0.95 -13.04
CA LEU A 14 -11.98 -0.41 -12.36
C LEU A 14 -13.25 -1.22 -12.68
N GLN A 15 -13.41 -1.75 -13.90
CA GLN A 15 -14.52 -2.66 -14.21
C GLN A 15 -14.46 -3.93 -13.35
N GLU A 16 -13.28 -4.53 -13.21
CA GLU A 16 -13.05 -5.71 -12.36
C GLU A 16 -13.32 -5.38 -10.89
N LEU A 17 -12.87 -4.21 -10.40
CA LEU A 17 -13.16 -3.73 -9.05
C LEU A 17 -14.67 -3.53 -8.82
N VAL A 18 -15.37 -2.90 -9.75
CA VAL A 18 -16.84 -2.71 -9.68
C VAL A 18 -17.56 -4.05 -9.71
N ALA A 19 -17.12 -5.00 -10.53
CA ALA A 19 -17.68 -6.34 -10.59
C ALA A 19 -17.48 -7.10 -9.26
N ALA A 20 -16.28 -7.00 -8.67
CA ALA A 20 -15.98 -7.60 -7.36
C ALA A 20 -16.79 -6.92 -6.23
N ALA A 21 -16.93 -5.60 -6.25
CA ALA A 21 -17.68 -4.84 -5.24
C ALA A 21 -19.16 -5.25 -5.19
N LYS A 22 -19.76 -5.62 -6.34
CA LYS A 22 -21.14 -6.14 -6.41
C LYS A 22 -21.34 -7.48 -5.69
N LEU A 23 -20.27 -8.25 -5.49
CA LEU A 23 -20.31 -9.52 -4.76
C LEU A 23 -20.20 -9.32 -3.24
N GLY A 24 -19.70 -8.16 -2.80
CA GLY A 24 -19.55 -7.81 -1.39
C GLY A 24 -20.79 -7.12 -0.81
N SER A 25 -20.76 -6.85 0.49
CA SER A 25 -21.75 -5.97 1.13
C SER A 25 -21.56 -4.52 0.68
N HIS A 26 -22.64 -3.74 0.64
CA HIS A 26 -22.57 -2.30 0.32
C HIS A 26 -21.62 -1.52 1.25
N ASP A 27 -21.48 -1.96 2.50
CA ASP A 27 -20.54 -1.38 3.48
C ASP A 27 -19.06 -1.59 3.11
N GLY A 28 -18.75 -2.53 2.21
CA GLY A 28 -17.38 -2.84 1.79
C GLY A 28 -16.65 -1.66 1.15
N LEU A 29 -17.37 -0.70 0.56
CA LEU A 29 -16.78 0.50 -0.03
C LEU A 29 -16.25 1.51 1.01
N GLN A 30 -16.64 1.36 2.28
CA GLN A 30 -16.16 2.19 3.39
C GLN A 30 -15.05 1.48 4.19
N CYS A 31 -14.65 0.28 3.77
CA CYS A 31 -13.65 -0.51 4.49
C CYS A 31 -12.24 0.03 4.22
N ASP A 32 -11.61 0.58 5.26
CA ASP A 32 -10.19 0.93 5.21
C ASP A 32 -9.30 -0.28 5.56
N PRO A 33 -7.97 -0.22 5.31
CA PRO A 33 -7.08 -1.34 5.61
C PRO A 33 -7.12 -1.79 7.09
N ALA A 34 -7.35 -0.88 8.03
CA ALA A 34 -7.44 -1.20 9.46
C ALA A 34 -8.71 -2.00 9.77
N SER A 35 -9.84 -1.64 9.17
CA SER A 35 -11.14 -2.29 9.29
C SER A 35 -11.11 -3.67 8.63
N ALA A 36 -10.50 -3.79 7.44
CA ALA A 36 -10.31 -5.08 6.75
C ALA A 36 -9.50 -6.05 7.62
N ARG A 37 -8.44 -5.54 8.26
CA ARG A 37 -7.63 -6.31 9.20
C ARG A 37 -8.41 -6.72 10.45
N ALA A 38 -9.20 -5.82 11.02
CA ALA A 38 -10.03 -6.12 12.19
C ALA A 38 -11.09 -7.18 11.86
N ALA A 39 -11.70 -7.11 10.68
CA ALA A 39 -12.66 -8.10 10.20
C ALA A 39 -12.00 -9.49 10.03
N PHE A 40 -10.78 -9.54 9.49
CA PHE A 40 -9.99 -10.78 9.39
C PHE A 40 -9.79 -11.42 10.76
N TRP A 41 -9.33 -10.67 11.76
CA TRP A 41 -9.11 -11.19 13.12
C TRP A 41 -10.40 -11.56 13.88
N LYS A 42 -11.56 -11.07 13.43
CA LYS A 42 -12.87 -11.50 13.91
C LYS A 42 -13.41 -12.74 13.18
N GLY A 43 -12.66 -13.30 12.24
CA GLY A 43 -13.10 -14.44 11.42
C GLY A 43 -14.20 -14.08 10.41
N GLN A 44 -14.37 -12.79 10.09
CA GLN A 44 -15.43 -12.32 9.18
C GLN A 44 -15.02 -12.40 7.70
N CYS A 45 -13.73 -12.56 7.41
CA CYS A 45 -13.23 -12.79 6.06
C CYS A 45 -12.04 -13.76 6.06
N GLY A 46 -11.91 -14.55 4.99
CA GLY A 46 -10.79 -15.47 4.80
C GLY A 46 -9.52 -14.82 4.23
N MET A 47 -9.64 -13.63 3.65
CA MET A 47 -8.54 -12.84 3.09
C MET A 47 -8.78 -11.36 3.35
N ALA A 48 -7.70 -10.61 3.60
CA ALA A 48 -7.74 -9.15 3.74
C ALA A 48 -6.56 -8.51 3.02
N LEU A 49 -6.83 -7.46 2.25
CA LEU A 49 -5.80 -6.60 1.66
C LEU A 49 -5.44 -5.51 2.67
N THR A 50 -4.38 -5.74 3.43
CA THR A 50 -3.94 -4.86 4.52
C THR A 50 -2.46 -5.08 4.81
N TRP A 51 -1.90 -4.34 5.75
CA TRP A 51 -0.56 -4.57 6.27
C TRP A 51 -0.59 -4.90 7.78
N PRO A 52 0.26 -5.83 8.23
CA PRO A 52 0.43 -6.07 9.65
C PRO A 52 1.11 -4.87 10.30
N THR A 53 0.80 -4.61 11.56
CA THR A 53 1.56 -3.68 12.40
C THR A 53 1.66 -4.17 13.83
N ARG A 54 2.87 -4.07 14.38
CA ARG A 54 3.10 -4.29 15.80
C ARG A 54 2.40 -3.26 16.70
N ALA A 55 2.00 -2.12 16.14
CA ALA A 55 1.28 -1.05 16.81
C ALA A 55 -0.24 -1.29 16.93
N ALA A 56 -0.75 -2.44 16.48
CA ALA A 56 -2.17 -2.74 16.63
C ALA A 56 -2.51 -3.08 18.09
N ASP A 57 -3.46 -2.34 18.66
CA ASP A 57 -4.06 -2.64 19.96
C ASP A 57 -5.40 -3.38 19.80
N GLY A 58 -5.83 -4.09 20.84
CA GLY A 58 -7.18 -4.67 20.92
C GLY A 58 -7.44 -5.91 20.06
N LEU A 59 -6.40 -6.56 19.53
CA LEU A 59 -6.52 -7.84 18.82
C LEU A 59 -6.54 -9.04 19.78
N PRO A 60 -7.16 -10.19 19.42
CA PRO A 60 -7.23 -11.36 20.29
C PRO A 60 -5.82 -11.83 20.69
N GLY A 61 -5.45 -11.72 21.98
CA GLY A 61 -4.10 -12.02 22.48
C GLY A 61 -3.12 -10.83 22.51
N GLY A 62 -3.57 -9.62 22.15
CA GLY A 62 -2.87 -8.39 22.47
C GLY A 62 -3.06 -8.05 23.94
N ALA A 63 -1.95 -7.84 24.66
CA ALA A 63 -1.97 -7.39 26.05
C ALA A 63 -2.56 -5.97 26.16
N ALA A 64 -3.88 -5.86 26.18
CA ALA A 64 -4.53 -4.83 26.98
C ALA A 64 -4.14 -5.12 28.43
N GLY A 65 -3.77 -4.10 29.20
CA GLY A 65 -3.30 -4.18 30.59
C GLY A 65 -4.34 -4.70 31.58
N GLY A 66 -4.79 -5.94 31.40
CA GLY A 66 -5.50 -6.75 32.38
C GLY A 66 -4.47 -7.59 33.13
N SER A 67 -4.51 -7.48 34.45
CA SER A 67 -3.75 -8.26 35.42
C SER A 67 -3.52 -9.70 35.00
N SER A 68 -2.31 -10.20 35.25
CA SER A 68 -1.94 -11.61 35.29
C SER A 68 -2.98 -12.45 36.03
N GLY A 69 -3.91 -12.99 35.28
CA GLY A 69 -4.85 -14.02 35.70
C GLY A 69 -4.54 -15.26 34.88
N ASP A 70 -4.08 -16.28 35.58
CA ASP A 70 -3.83 -17.63 35.09
C ASP A 70 -5.08 -18.16 34.37
N LEU A 71 -5.10 -18.11 33.04
CA LEU A 71 -6.12 -18.76 32.22
C LEU A 71 -5.46 -19.97 31.59
N GLY A 72 -5.81 -21.15 32.15
CA GLY A 72 -5.34 -22.44 31.73
C GLY A 72 -5.49 -22.70 30.23
N ALA A 73 -4.65 -23.59 29.72
CA ALA A 73 -4.45 -23.92 28.31
C ALA A 73 -5.66 -24.60 27.59
N GLY A 74 -6.88 -24.40 28.06
CA GLY A 74 -8.04 -25.22 27.68
C GLY A 74 -9.00 -24.63 26.63
N ASP A 75 -9.01 -23.33 26.36
CA ASP A 75 -10.03 -22.76 25.47
C ASP A 75 -9.53 -21.50 24.75
N ARG A 76 -8.60 -21.66 23.80
CA ARG A 76 -8.36 -20.61 22.80
C ARG A 76 -9.40 -20.84 21.69
N PRO A 77 -10.42 -19.97 21.53
CA PRO A 77 -11.33 -20.08 20.41
C PRO A 77 -10.50 -20.11 19.12
N ASN A 78 -10.67 -21.17 18.31
CA ASN A 78 -9.99 -21.46 17.05
C ASN A 78 -9.04 -20.35 16.58
N ALA A 79 -7.76 -20.46 16.92
CA ALA A 79 -6.76 -19.48 16.50
C ALA A 79 -6.75 -19.41 14.97
N ILE A 80 -7.12 -18.25 14.43
CA ILE A 80 -7.12 -18.01 12.98
C ILE A 80 -5.71 -18.31 12.45
N GLN A 81 -5.62 -19.25 11.51
CA GLN A 81 -4.36 -19.53 10.84
C GLN A 81 -4.06 -18.40 9.87
N VAL A 82 -2.88 -17.79 10.02
CA VAL A 82 -2.47 -16.63 9.23
C VAL A 82 -1.34 -17.01 8.28
N GLY A 83 -1.43 -16.52 7.06
CA GLY A 83 -0.36 -16.55 6.07
C GLY A 83 -0.31 -15.24 5.29
N PHE A 84 0.81 -15.01 4.62
CA PHE A 84 1.05 -13.84 3.77
C PHE A 84 1.38 -14.26 2.34
N ALA A 85 0.71 -13.66 1.37
CA ALA A 85 0.95 -13.90 -0.04
C ALA A 85 1.08 -12.56 -0.78
N GLU A 86 1.72 -12.61 -1.94
CA GLU A 86 1.68 -11.47 -2.87
C GLU A 86 0.27 -11.34 -3.46
N LEU A 87 -0.08 -10.12 -3.86
CA LEU A 87 -1.29 -9.91 -4.67
C LEU A 87 -1.19 -10.74 -5.95
N PRO A 88 -2.28 -11.36 -6.42
CA PRO A 88 -2.25 -12.08 -7.68
C PRO A 88 -1.84 -11.17 -8.84
N GLY A 89 -0.98 -11.69 -9.72
CA GLY A 89 -0.63 -11.04 -10.98
C GLY A 89 -1.69 -11.21 -12.07
N SER A 90 -1.46 -10.58 -13.22
CA SER A 90 -2.33 -10.70 -14.41
C SER A 90 -1.65 -11.51 -15.52
N ARG A 91 -2.38 -12.45 -16.12
CA ARG A 91 -1.94 -13.18 -17.33
C ARG A 91 -1.98 -12.33 -18.58
N ASP A 92 -2.81 -11.28 -18.59
CA ASP A 92 -2.90 -10.34 -19.69
C ASP A 92 -2.05 -9.10 -19.37
N VAL A 93 -1.44 -8.53 -20.40
CA VAL A 93 -0.76 -7.24 -20.35
C VAL A 93 -1.28 -6.36 -21.48
N TYR A 94 -1.44 -5.06 -21.19
CA TYR A 94 -1.80 -4.10 -22.23
C TYR A 94 -0.52 -3.54 -22.84
N ASN A 95 -0.33 -3.77 -24.12
CA ASN A 95 0.79 -3.24 -24.87
C ASN A 95 0.46 -1.83 -25.38
N VAL A 96 1.18 -0.84 -24.86
CA VAL A 96 0.94 0.57 -25.20
C VAL A 96 1.30 0.88 -26.66
N GLY A 97 2.24 0.15 -27.25
CA GLY A 97 2.68 0.33 -28.64
C GLY A 97 1.66 -0.18 -29.65
N SER A 98 1.14 -1.40 -29.47
CA SER A 98 0.10 -1.99 -30.31
C SER A 98 -1.32 -1.56 -29.93
N GLN A 99 -1.49 -0.94 -28.75
CA GLN A 99 -2.77 -0.55 -28.17
C GLN A 99 -3.76 -1.71 -27.99
N SER A 100 -3.24 -2.91 -27.71
CA SER A 100 -4.03 -4.12 -27.52
C SER A 100 -3.68 -4.87 -26.24
N TRP A 101 -4.63 -5.66 -25.76
CA TRP A 101 -4.38 -6.68 -24.73
C TRP A 101 -3.73 -7.90 -25.36
N GLU A 102 -2.66 -8.37 -24.72
CA GLU A 102 -1.86 -9.51 -25.15
C GLU A 102 -1.71 -10.48 -23.97
N ASN A 103 -1.63 -11.78 -24.26
CA ASN A 103 -1.25 -12.76 -23.25
C ASN A 103 0.24 -12.59 -22.95
N ARG A 104 0.60 -12.62 -21.66
CA ARG A 104 2.00 -12.69 -21.26
C ARG A 104 2.60 -14.04 -21.67
N PRO A 105 3.87 -14.07 -22.08
CA PRO A 105 4.64 -15.31 -22.18
C PRO A 105 4.59 -16.11 -20.86
N GLU A 106 4.67 -17.44 -20.92
CA GLU A 106 4.59 -18.29 -19.72
C GLU A 106 5.74 -18.06 -18.73
N ASP A 107 6.89 -17.58 -19.22
CA ASP A 107 8.08 -17.27 -18.45
C ASP A 107 8.12 -15.82 -17.93
N ASP A 108 7.18 -14.96 -18.34
CA ASP A 108 7.07 -13.59 -17.84
C ASP A 108 6.39 -13.56 -16.47
N ASP A 109 6.93 -12.75 -15.56
CA ASP A 109 6.39 -12.64 -14.22
C ASP A 109 5.13 -11.75 -14.21
N PRO A 110 3.96 -12.27 -13.81
CA PRO A 110 2.70 -11.53 -13.95
C PRO A 110 2.51 -10.44 -12.87
N HIS A 111 3.41 -10.33 -11.89
CA HIS A 111 3.24 -9.44 -10.74
C HIS A 111 3.90 -8.09 -10.94
N VAL A 112 3.09 -7.04 -10.87
CA VAL A 112 3.53 -5.64 -10.95
C VAL A 112 3.07 -4.91 -9.69
N PRO A 113 3.86 -4.91 -8.58
CA PRO A 113 3.46 -4.25 -7.35
C PRO A 113 3.41 -2.72 -7.50
N LEU A 114 2.47 -2.11 -6.80
CA LEU A 114 2.42 -0.65 -6.62
C LEU A 114 3.24 -0.25 -5.38
N LEU A 115 4.30 0.51 -5.60
CA LEU A 115 5.22 0.99 -4.57
C LEU A 115 4.95 2.45 -4.20
N GLY A 116 5.40 2.86 -3.01
CA GLY A 116 5.32 4.26 -2.56
C GLY A 116 3.90 4.74 -2.22
N VAL A 117 2.99 3.82 -1.87
CA VAL A 117 1.59 4.14 -1.53
C VAL A 117 1.50 4.85 -0.17
N ALA A 118 2.18 4.30 0.84
CA ALA A 118 2.19 4.78 2.22
C ALA A 118 3.56 4.52 2.87
N GLY A 119 3.88 5.32 3.89
CA GLY A 119 5.11 5.20 4.65
C GLY A 119 5.51 6.51 5.33
N ARG A 120 6.57 6.45 6.14
CA ARG A 120 7.22 7.65 6.71
C ARG A 120 8.56 7.87 6.02
N ALA A 121 8.82 9.12 5.65
CA ALA A 121 10.11 9.58 5.17
C ALA A 121 10.64 10.67 6.11
N GLY A 122 11.94 10.59 6.44
CA GLY A 122 12.66 11.67 7.10
C GLY A 122 13.33 12.55 6.06
N VAL A 123 13.12 13.86 6.13
CA VAL A 123 13.69 14.84 5.19
C VAL A 123 14.34 15.97 5.97
N VAL A 124 15.47 16.48 5.45
CA VAL A 124 16.13 17.67 5.98
C VAL A 124 15.96 18.78 4.94
N GLY A 125 15.29 19.86 5.34
CA GLY A 125 15.10 21.01 4.44
C GLY A 125 16.43 21.68 4.10
N SER A 126 16.55 22.16 2.85
CA SER A 126 17.73 22.88 2.37
C SER A 126 18.02 24.17 3.15
N SER A 127 17.00 24.75 3.80
CA SER A 127 17.13 25.93 4.66
C SER A 127 17.55 25.61 6.10
N SER A 128 17.78 24.34 6.45
CA SER A 128 18.20 23.96 7.80
C SER A 128 19.54 24.60 8.17
N LYS A 129 19.60 25.22 9.35
CA LYS A 129 20.86 25.75 9.91
C LYS A 129 21.77 24.65 10.47
N HIS A 130 21.24 23.46 10.69
CA HIS A 130 21.95 22.33 11.29
C HIS A 130 21.70 21.03 10.50
N PRO A 131 22.04 20.97 9.20
CA PRO A 131 21.72 19.80 8.37
C PRO A 131 22.46 18.55 8.83
N GLY A 132 23.72 18.66 9.24
CA GLY A 132 24.52 17.54 9.75
C GLY A 132 23.87 16.84 10.96
N PRO A 133 23.63 17.54 12.07
CA PRO A 133 22.93 16.98 13.22
C PRO A 133 21.53 16.44 12.90
N ALA A 134 20.77 17.12 12.03
CA ALA A 134 19.45 16.64 11.61
C ALA A 134 19.53 15.30 10.87
N PHE A 135 20.47 15.15 9.93
CA PHE A 135 20.72 13.88 9.24
C PHE A 135 21.19 12.80 10.22
N GLN A 136 22.09 13.11 11.15
CA GLN A 136 22.54 12.16 12.17
C GLN A 136 21.37 11.64 13.01
N LEU A 137 20.46 12.52 13.44
CA LEU A 137 19.28 12.12 14.18
C LEU A 137 18.38 11.19 13.35
N LEU A 138 18.11 11.52 12.08
CA LEU A 138 17.31 10.66 11.21
C LEU A 138 17.95 9.29 10.98
N LEU A 139 19.28 9.24 10.80
CA LEU A 139 20.04 8.00 10.66
C LEU A 139 20.05 7.20 11.95
N TRP A 140 20.11 7.86 13.11
CA TRP A 140 20.01 7.21 14.41
C TRP A 140 18.63 6.59 14.62
N LEU A 141 17.55 7.36 14.41
CA LEU A 141 16.16 6.91 14.55
C LEU A 141 15.82 5.75 13.62
N SER A 142 16.30 5.81 12.37
CA SER A 142 16.03 4.79 11.35
C SER A 142 17.11 3.70 11.26
N GLY A 143 18.16 3.78 12.08
CA GLY A 143 19.34 2.92 12.01
C GLY A 143 19.07 1.48 12.46
N LYS A 144 20.05 0.59 12.31
CA LYS A 144 19.91 -0.83 12.70
C LYS A 144 19.58 -1.00 14.20
N GLN A 145 20.15 -0.15 15.05
CA GLN A 145 20.00 -0.23 16.51
C GLN A 145 18.61 0.20 17.01
N PHE A 146 18.12 1.35 16.54
CA PHE A 146 16.88 1.95 17.05
C PHE A 146 15.69 1.80 16.11
N GLY A 147 15.91 1.67 14.80
CA GLY A 147 14.83 1.60 13.81
C GLY A 147 13.86 0.45 14.07
N GLN A 148 14.34 -0.71 14.52
CA GLN A 148 13.43 -1.81 14.90
C GLN A 148 12.60 -1.49 16.15
N ARG A 149 13.14 -0.76 17.13
CA ARG A 149 12.42 -0.45 18.39
C ARG A 149 11.46 0.72 18.22
N ILE A 150 11.85 1.73 17.45
CA ILE A 150 11.09 2.98 17.27
C ILE A 150 10.12 2.87 16.10
N CYS A 151 10.57 2.40 14.94
CA CYS A 151 9.71 2.41 13.77
C CYS A 151 8.66 1.30 13.85
N ALA A 152 9.00 0.12 14.39
CA ALA A 152 8.05 -0.97 14.45
C ALA A 152 6.84 -0.68 15.36
N THR A 153 6.94 0.23 16.32
CA THR A 153 5.79 0.69 17.12
C THR A 153 4.93 1.73 16.40
N SER A 154 5.27 2.10 15.16
CA SER A 154 4.46 2.99 14.33
C SER A 154 3.60 2.18 13.36
N PRO A 155 2.28 2.44 13.27
CA PRO A 155 1.41 1.84 12.26
C PRO A 155 1.70 2.33 10.84
N ALA A 156 2.55 3.36 10.70
CA ALA A 156 2.89 3.99 9.43
C ALA A 156 4.23 3.51 8.85
N THR A 157 4.86 2.48 9.43
CA THR A 157 6.10 1.90 8.90
C THR A 157 6.07 0.38 8.91
N THR A 158 6.95 -0.23 8.13
CA THR A 158 7.19 -1.66 8.14
C THR A 158 8.65 -1.97 7.80
N LEU A 159 8.99 -3.21 7.44
CA LEU A 159 10.32 -3.61 7.00
C LEU A 159 10.84 -2.69 5.86
N PHE A 160 11.81 -1.85 6.17
CA PHE A 160 12.47 -0.93 5.23
C PHE A 160 13.99 -1.14 5.13
N ARG A 161 14.54 -2.14 5.85
CA ARG A 161 15.94 -2.59 5.74
C ARG A 161 16.02 -4.10 5.67
N LEU A 162 16.97 -4.62 4.87
CA LEU A 162 17.26 -6.05 4.79
C LEU A 162 17.58 -6.69 6.15
N SER A 163 18.24 -5.96 7.05
CA SER A 163 18.56 -6.50 8.39
C SER A 163 17.31 -6.73 9.25
N GLN A 164 16.20 -6.04 8.99
CA GLN A 164 14.96 -6.19 9.76
C GLN A 164 14.22 -7.48 9.40
N ALA A 165 14.44 -8.02 8.20
CA ALA A 165 13.87 -9.31 7.77
C ALA A 165 14.35 -10.49 8.64
N LYS A 166 15.43 -10.32 9.40
CA LYS A 166 15.94 -11.32 10.37
C LYS A 166 15.11 -11.39 11.65
N SER A 167 14.30 -10.36 11.93
CA SER A 167 13.49 -10.24 13.15
C SER A 167 12.06 -9.77 12.83
N PRO A 168 11.33 -10.48 11.96
CA PRO A 168 10.04 -10.00 11.45
C PRO A 168 8.95 -9.93 12.51
N GLN A 169 9.06 -10.72 13.59
CA GLN A 169 8.12 -10.71 14.71
C GLN A 169 7.98 -9.32 15.35
N ALA A 170 9.01 -8.48 15.26
CA ALA A 170 8.95 -7.12 15.79
C ALA A 170 8.01 -6.20 15.00
N TRP A 171 7.59 -6.57 13.79
CA TRP A 171 6.85 -5.73 12.84
C TRP A 171 5.40 -6.14 12.64
N VAL A 172 5.02 -7.30 13.18
CA VAL A 172 3.70 -7.89 13.04
C VAL A 172 2.96 -7.89 14.38
N GLU A 173 1.65 -8.06 14.34
CA GLU A 173 0.81 -8.24 15.51
C GLU A 173 1.21 -9.47 16.34
N GLN A 174 1.04 -9.41 17.66
CA GLN A 174 1.36 -10.52 18.57
C GLN A 174 0.72 -11.87 18.21
N PRO A 175 -0.54 -11.93 17.72
CA PRO A 175 -1.17 -13.22 17.41
C PRO A 175 -0.59 -13.91 16.16
N ILE A 176 0.24 -13.22 15.37
CA ILE A 176 0.87 -13.79 14.18
C ILE A 176 2.02 -14.71 14.60
N PRO A 177 1.99 -16.01 14.22
CA PRO A 177 3.06 -16.95 14.54
C PRO A 177 4.38 -16.59 13.86
N ALA A 178 5.51 -17.00 14.45
CA ALA A 178 6.85 -16.74 13.92
C ALA A 178 7.04 -17.21 12.46
N ALA A 179 6.46 -18.36 12.09
CA ALA A 179 6.50 -18.86 10.71
C ALA A 179 5.80 -17.90 9.73
N ALA A 180 4.61 -17.39 10.09
CA ALA A 180 3.87 -16.42 9.29
C ALA A 180 4.57 -15.05 9.25
N ALA A 181 5.22 -14.62 10.34
CA ALA A 181 6.06 -13.43 10.35
C ALA A 181 7.26 -13.59 9.39
N GLY A 182 7.88 -14.77 9.35
CA GLY A 182 8.91 -15.12 8.37
C GLY A 182 8.39 -15.05 6.93
N GLN A 183 7.19 -15.58 6.68
CA GLN A 183 6.51 -15.49 5.39
C GLN A 183 6.24 -14.03 4.98
N TYR A 184 5.81 -13.18 5.92
CA TYR A 184 5.64 -11.74 5.69
C TYR A 184 6.94 -11.10 5.20
N ALA A 185 8.05 -11.28 5.93
CA ALA A 185 9.34 -10.72 5.52
C ALA A 185 9.81 -11.23 4.15
N ALA A 186 9.69 -12.53 3.90
CA ALA A 186 10.07 -13.11 2.60
C ALA A 186 9.22 -12.53 1.45
N THR A 187 7.91 -12.40 1.67
CA THR A 187 6.96 -11.85 0.69
C THR A 187 7.21 -10.37 0.44
N THR A 188 7.41 -9.57 1.49
CA THR A 188 7.76 -8.14 1.36
C THR A 188 9.07 -7.97 0.61
N GLN A 189 10.11 -8.74 0.98
CA GLN A 189 11.39 -8.67 0.28
C GLN A 189 11.27 -9.06 -1.19
N ARG A 190 10.57 -10.15 -1.51
CA ARG A 190 10.34 -10.59 -2.90
C ARG A 190 9.63 -9.50 -3.70
N THR A 191 8.53 -8.97 -3.17
CA THR A 191 7.74 -7.89 -3.79
C THR A 191 8.60 -6.64 -4.07
N LEU A 192 9.40 -6.20 -3.10
CA LEU A 192 10.24 -5.01 -3.22
C LEU A 192 11.45 -5.19 -4.14
N MET A 193 11.85 -6.43 -4.43
CA MET A 193 12.96 -6.76 -5.32
C MET A 193 12.52 -7.08 -6.76
N ARG A 194 11.22 -6.97 -7.07
CA ARG A 194 10.71 -7.19 -8.43
C ARG A 194 11.28 -6.18 -9.42
N GLN A 195 11.55 -6.63 -10.64
CA GLN A 195 12.04 -5.77 -11.71
C GLN A 195 10.93 -4.89 -12.29
N GLN A 196 9.72 -5.45 -12.43
CA GLN A 196 8.53 -4.71 -12.85
C GLN A 196 7.81 -4.18 -11.62
N TRP A 197 7.50 -2.89 -11.59
CA TRP A 197 6.71 -2.24 -10.54
C TRP A 197 6.10 -0.93 -11.07
N LEU A 198 5.04 -0.47 -10.41
CA LEU A 198 4.48 0.87 -10.58
C LEU A 198 4.81 1.70 -9.34
N SER A 199 5.20 2.96 -9.49
CA SER A 199 5.33 3.88 -8.35
C SER A 199 4.09 4.76 -8.29
N ALA A 200 3.57 4.94 -7.08
CA ALA A 200 2.59 5.98 -6.83
C ALA A 200 3.17 7.36 -7.20
N LEU A 201 2.28 8.26 -7.63
CA LEU A 201 2.64 9.62 -8.03
C LEU A 201 3.25 10.39 -6.85
N ARG A 202 4.44 10.97 -7.02
CA ARG A 202 5.18 11.70 -5.97
C ARG A 202 5.46 13.15 -6.37
N ILE A 203 4.39 13.91 -6.61
CA ILE A 203 4.45 15.32 -7.00
C ILE A 203 3.68 16.21 -6.01
N PRO A 204 3.97 17.52 -5.91
CA PRO A 204 3.21 18.45 -5.09
C PRO A 204 1.71 18.42 -5.42
N GLY A 205 0.87 18.37 -4.39
CA GLY A 205 -0.59 18.27 -4.55
C GLY A 205 -1.12 16.85 -4.76
N ARG A 206 -0.27 15.81 -4.61
CA ARG A 206 -0.66 14.38 -4.72
C ARG A 206 -2.02 14.04 -4.09
N ALA A 207 -2.33 14.62 -2.93
CA ALA A 207 -3.59 14.38 -2.23
C ALA A 207 -4.82 14.77 -3.07
N GLU A 208 -4.77 15.87 -3.82
CA GLU A 208 -5.86 16.28 -4.73
C GLU A 208 -6.03 15.32 -5.89
N TYR A 209 -4.92 14.83 -6.47
CA TYR A 209 -4.98 13.83 -7.54
C TYR A 209 -5.63 12.53 -7.05
N LEU A 210 -5.23 12.07 -5.86
CA LEU A 210 -5.81 10.86 -5.27
C LEU A 210 -7.27 11.05 -4.86
N SER A 211 -7.64 12.21 -4.32
CA SER A 211 -9.03 12.52 -3.98
C SER A 211 -9.93 12.53 -5.22
N ALA A 212 -9.45 13.08 -6.35
CA ALA A 212 -10.17 13.03 -7.62
C ALA A 212 -10.35 11.59 -8.14
N LEU A 213 -9.33 10.75 -7.97
CA LEU A 213 -9.41 9.33 -8.34
C LEU A 213 -10.36 8.56 -7.41
N ASP A 214 -10.29 8.80 -6.11
CA ASP A 214 -11.15 8.17 -5.09
C ASP A 214 -12.62 8.49 -5.34
N GLU A 215 -12.96 9.76 -5.61
CA GLU A 215 -14.30 10.17 -5.99
C GLU A 215 -14.79 9.42 -7.24
N ALA A 216 -13.99 9.38 -8.30
CA ALA A 216 -14.31 8.68 -9.54
C ALA A 216 -14.55 7.17 -9.32
N VAL A 217 -13.66 6.51 -8.60
CA VAL A 217 -13.79 5.08 -8.25
C VAL A 217 -15.06 4.84 -7.44
N GLY A 218 -15.35 5.69 -6.45
CA GLY A 218 -16.55 5.60 -5.64
C GLY A 218 -17.84 5.76 -6.45
N ARG A 219 -17.88 6.72 -7.38
CA ARG A 219 -19.04 6.92 -8.28
C ARG A 219 -19.26 5.73 -9.21
N ALA A 220 -18.18 5.14 -9.73
CA ALA A 220 -18.27 3.92 -10.53
C ALA A 220 -18.76 2.72 -9.72
N ALA A 221 -18.24 2.55 -8.49
CA ALA A 221 -18.65 1.47 -7.59
C ALA A 221 -20.13 1.56 -7.19
N ARG A 222 -20.68 2.77 -7.04
CA ARG A 222 -22.11 3.00 -6.80
C ARG A 222 -22.98 2.95 -8.06
N GLY A 223 -22.38 2.74 -9.24
CA GLY A 223 -23.10 2.66 -10.51
C GLY A 223 -23.58 4.00 -11.07
N GLU A 224 -23.13 5.13 -10.53
CA GLU A 224 -23.49 6.48 -10.99
C GLU A 224 -22.83 6.86 -12.33
N ARG A 225 -21.70 6.20 -12.64
CA ARG A 225 -20.92 6.34 -13.86
C ARG A 225 -20.37 4.98 -14.27
N SER A 226 -20.19 4.76 -15.58
CA SER A 226 -19.36 3.64 -16.02
C SER A 226 -17.89 3.87 -15.62
N ALA A 227 -17.11 2.80 -15.51
CA ALA A 227 -15.67 2.88 -15.20
C ALA A 227 -14.92 3.83 -16.16
N ALA A 228 -15.25 3.77 -17.45
CA ALA A 228 -14.63 4.63 -18.46
C ALA A 228 -15.00 6.11 -18.29
N GLU A 229 -16.26 6.42 -17.99
CA GLU A 229 -16.69 7.80 -17.72
C GLU A 229 -16.06 8.34 -16.44
N ALA A 230 -16.08 7.55 -15.36
CA ALA A 230 -15.51 7.95 -14.09
C ALA A 230 -14.01 8.28 -14.20
N LEU A 231 -13.23 7.44 -14.89
CA LEU A 231 -11.80 7.71 -15.05
C LEU A 231 -11.51 8.85 -16.02
N ARG A 232 -12.40 9.13 -16.99
CA ARG A 232 -12.33 10.38 -17.79
C ARG A 232 -12.57 11.61 -16.92
N ASP A 233 -13.54 11.57 -16.00
CA ASP A 233 -13.78 12.64 -15.03
C ASP A 233 -12.53 12.86 -14.15
N ALA A 234 -11.91 11.78 -13.64
CA ALA A 234 -10.66 11.86 -12.89
C ALA A 234 -9.50 12.45 -13.73
N ALA A 235 -9.33 12.02 -14.98
CA ALA A 235 -8.31 12.54 -15.88
C ALA A 235 -8.51 14.04 -16.18
N ALA A 236 -9.75 14.49 -16.38
CA ALA A 236 -10.07 15.90 -16.54
C ALA A 236 -9.69 16.69 -15.28
N ARG A 237 -10.05 16.18 -14.10
CA ARG A 237 -9.70 16.83 -12.83
C ARG A 237 -8.18 16.89 -12.60
N TRP A 238 -7.44 15.86 -12.99
CA TRP A 238 -5.98 15.86 -12.92
C TRP A 238 -5.35 16.92 -13.84
N ARG A 239 -5.94 17.18 -15.02
CA ARG A 239 -5.50 18.29 -15.89
C ARG A 239 -5.73 19.64 -15.22
N ASP A 240 -6.87 19.85 -14.58
CA ASP A 240 -7.17 21.09 -13.84
C ASP A 240 -6.17 21.31 -12.69
N ILE A 241 -5.93 20.26 -11.88
CA ILE A 241 -4.96 20.32 -10.77
C ILE A 241 -3.56 20.63 -11.30
N THR A 242 -3.16 20.00 -12.42
CA THR A 242 -1.87 20.26 -13.06
C THR A 242 -1.76 21.70 -13.54
N GLN A 243 -2.81 22.25 -14.14
CA GLN A 243 -2.85 23.64 -14.62
C GLN A 243 -2.75 24.63 -13.46
N GLN A 244 -3.54 24.43 -12.40
CA GLN A 244 -3.52 25.28 -11.20
C GLN A 244 -2.15 25.30 -10.50
N ARG A 245 -1.45 24.17 -10.50
CA ARG A 245 -0.14 24.02 -9.85
C ARG A 245 1.05 24.34 -10.76
N GLY A 246 0.79 24.63 -12.03
CA GLY A 246 1.81 24.91 -13.04
C GLY A 246 2.36 23.64 -13.69
N LEU A 247 2.11 23.51 -15.00
CA LEU A 247 2.52 22.35 -15.79
C LEU A 247 4.03 22.07 -15.73
N GLN A 248 4.87 23.09 -15.87
CA GLN A 248 6.33 22.91 -15.87
C GLN A 248 6.84 22.50 -14.49
N SER A 249 6.30 23.08 -13.41
CA SER A 249 6.63 22.70 -12.04
C SER A 249 6.27 21.25 -11.76
N GLN A 250 5.09 20.80 -12.20
CA GLN A 250 4.67 19.41 -12.05
C GLN A 250 5.53 18.45 -12.88
N LYS A 251 5.87 18.83 -14.12
CA LYS A 251 6.76 18.03 -14.98
C LYS A 251 8.13 17.88 -14.35
N SER A 252 8.72 18.98 -13.85
CA SER A 252 10.01 18.96 -13.17
C SER A 252 9.96 18.09 -11.91
N ALA A 253 8.95 18.28 -11.04
CA ALA A 253 8.78 17.45 -9.85
C ALA A 253 8.60 15.96 -10.19
N TYR A 254 7.88 15.64 -11.27
CA TYR A 254 7.71 14.26 -11.72
C TYR A 254 9.03 13.64 -12.16
N LEU A 255 9.81 14.33 -13.01
CA LEU A 255 11.13 13.85 -13.46
C LEU A 255 12.10 13.69 -12.29
N GLN A 256 12.15 14.66 -11.37
CA GLN A 256 12.94 14.57 -10.13
C GLN A 256 12.52 13.37 -9.29
N SER A 257 11.21 13.10 -9.17
CA SER A 257 10.72 11.95 -8.43
C SER A 257 11.23 10.63 -9.02
N LEU A 258 11.41 10.56 -10.34
CA LEU A 258 11.93 9.40 -11.06
C LEU A 258 13.47 9.33 -11.08
N GLY A 259 14.16 10.35 -10.56
CA GLY A 259 15.62 10.46 -10.69
C GLY A 259 16.08 10.75 -12.12
N LEU A 260 15.22 11.35 -12.94
CA LEU A 260 15.46 11.69 -14.35
C LEU A 260 15.62 13.20 -14.57
N ALA A 261 15.83 13.97 -13.51
CA ALA A 261 16.15 15.38 -13.62
C ALA A 261 17.67 15.54 -13.65
N ASP A 262 18.17 16.26 -14.66
CA ASP A 262 19.55 16.74 -14.74
C ASP A 262 19.84 17.80 -13.66
#